data_AF-A0A9P5T3P6-F1
#
_entry.id   AF-A0A9P5T3P6-F1
#
_cell.length_a   1.000
_cell.length_b   1.000
_cell.length_c   1.000
_cell.angle_alpha   90.00
_cell.angle_beta   90.00
_cell.angle_gamma   90.00
#
_symmetry.space_group_name_H-M   'P 1'
#
loop_
_entity.id
_entity.type
_entity.pdbx_description
1 polymer ?
#
loop_
_entity_poly.entity_id
_entity_poly.type
_entity_poly.pdbx_seq_one_letter_code
_entity_poly.pdbx_strand_id
1 'polypeptide(L)'
;MRVALLLSTLALAVVTQASSYTGIRTLVLLDSPSDGDSYEQLWSDLKDREYNVTLHDVNSPIALIKHGERLYDQLVILSAKMK
;
A
#
# COMPACT_ATOMS: atom_id res chain seq x y z
N MET A 1 -7.48 19.36 -37.25
CA MET A 1 -6.81 19.85 -36.02
C MET A 1 -7.52 19.47 -34.72
N ARG A 2 -8.83 19.72 -34.55
CA ARG A 2 -9.54 19.43 -33.29
C ARG A 2 -9.51 17.95 -32.86
N VAL A 3 -9.69 17.03 -33.79
CA VAL A 3 -9.70 15.58 -33.53
C VAL A 3 -8.32 15.07 -33.11
N ALA A 4 -7.24 15.56 -33.73
CA ALA A 4 -5.87 15.18 -33.37
C ALA A 4 -5.51 15.65 -31.95
N LEU A 5 -5.99 16.82 -31.55
CA LEU A 5 -5.78 17.38 -30.20
C LEU A 5 -6.53 16.55 -29.15
N LEU A 6 -7.77 16.12 -29.45
CA LEU A 6 -8.55 15.23 -28.59
C LEU A 6 -7.94 13.83 -28.47
N LEU A 7 -7.42 13.25 -29.57
CA LEU A 7 -6.71 11.96 -29.53
C LEU A 7 -5.42 12.05 -28.71
N SER A 8 -4.68 13.16 -28.81
CA SER A 8 -3.46 13.37 -28.03
C SER A 8 -3.74 13.47 -26.53
N THR A 9 -4.81 14.17 -26.14
CA THR A 9 -5.21 14.24 -24.72
C THR A 9 -5.70 12.90 -24.19
N LEU A 10 -6.38 12.10 -25.02
CA LEU A 10 -6.85 10.76 -24.64
C LEU A 10 -5.69 9.78 -24.47
N ALA A 11 -4.66 9.87 -25.33
CA ALA A 11 -3.46 9.04 -25.22
C ALA A 11 -2.66 9.31 -23.93
N LEU A 12 -2.59 10.56 -23.46
CA LEU A 12 -1.96 10.91 -22.18
C LEU A 12 -2.76 10.40 -20.98
N ALA A 13 -4.09 10.40 -21.05
CA ALA A 13 -4.96 9.91 -19.97
C ALA A 13 -4.89 8.39 -19.77
N VAL A 14 -4.51 7.61 -20.79
CA VAL A 14 -4.34 6.15 -20.67
C VAL A 14 -3.07 5.79 -19.87
N VAL A 15 -2.09 6.70 -19.81
CA VAL A 15 -0.80 6.45 -19.11
C VAL A 15 -0.89 6.69 -17.60
N THR A 16 -1.99 7.30 -17.12
CA THR A 16 -2.27 7.35 -15.67
C THR A 16 -2.78 5.99 -15.23
N GLN A 17 -1.86 5.05 -15.12
CA GLN A 17 -2.08 3.77 -14.47
C GLN A 17 -2.62 4.10 -13.07
N ALA A 18 -3.67 3.39 -12.66
CA ALA A 18 -4.32 3.58 -11.38
C ALA A 18 -3.37 3.16 -10.24
N SER A 19 -2.34 3.96 -9.96
CA SER A 19 -1.66 3.95 -8.66
C SER A 19 -2.76 4.21 -7.65
N SER A 20 -3.03 3.18 -6.84
CA SER A 20 -4.03 3.15 -5.78
C SER A 20 -4.37 4.56 -5.29
N TYR A 21 -5.62 4.98 -5.50
CA TYR A 21 -6.13 6.33 -5.18
C TYR A 21 -5.89 6.72 -3.71
N THR A 22 -5.52 5.75 -2.87
CA THR A 22 -5.29 5.91 -1.43
C THR A 22 -3.83 6.15 -1.06
N GLY A 23 -2.85 5.95 -1.96
CA GLY A 23 -1.40 6.02 -1.68
C GLY A 23 -0.72 4.64 -1.57
N ILE A 24 0.61 4.64 -1.44
CA ILE A 24 1.46 3.43 -1.51
C ILE A 24 1.96 2.93 -0.15
N ARG A 25 1.70 3.64 0.95
CA ARG A 25 2.24 3.29 2.28
C ARG A 25 1.36 2.23 2.94
N THR A 26 1.86 1.02 3.08
CA THR A 26 1.10 -0.12 3.61
C THR A 26 1.69 -0.57 4.94
N LEU A 27 0.88 -0.53 5.99
CA LEU A 27 1.22 -1.09 7.30
C LEU A 27 0.71 -2.53 7.38
N VAL A 28 1.61 -3.45 7.69
CA VAL A 28 1.30 -4.85 7.95
C VAL A 28 1.47 -5.12 9.44
N LEU A 29 0.43 -5.65 10.05
CA LEU A 29 0.39 -6.04 11.44
C LEU A 29 0.52 -7.57 11.58
N LEU A 30 1.55 -8.02 12.27
CA LEU A 30 1.88 -9.42 12.52
C LEU A 30 1.88 -9.73 14.02
N ASP A 31 1.65 -10.99 14.38
CA ASP A 31 1.74 -11.46 15.78
C ASP A 31 3.20 -11.51 16.28
N SER A 32 4.12 -11.85 15.38
CA SER A 32 5.56 -11.81 15.62
C SER A 32 6.26 -11.39 14.32
N PRO A 33 7.33 -10.58 14.37
CA PRO A 33 8.11 -10.25 13.18
C PRO A 33 8.69 -11.49 12.47
N SER A 34 8.87 -12.61 13.19
CA SER A 34 9.30 -13.90 12.62
C SER A 34 8.27 -14.54 11.70
N ASP A 35 6.98 -14.19 11.84
CA ASP A 35 5.92 -14.80 11.04
C ASP A 35 5.86 -14.17 9.63
N GLY A 36 6.58 -13.06 9.42
CA GLY A 36 6.70 -12.37 8.14
C GLY A 36 7.28 -13.23 7.02
N ASP A 37 8.18 -14.17 7.35
CA ASP A 37 8.83 -15.06 6.38
C ASP A 37 7.83 -16.01 5.71
N SER A 38 6.70 -16.30 6.35
CA SER A 38 5.65 -17.15 5.75
C SER A 38 4.89 -16.46 4.61
N TYR A 39 5.05 -15.14 4.47
CA TYR A 39 4.31 -14.30 3.52
C TYR A 39 5.21 -13.71 2.43
N GLU A 40 6.38 -14.31 2.15
CA GLU A 40 7.32 -13.83 1.13
C GLU A 40 6.68 -13.54 -0.23
N GLN A 41 5.77 -14.41 -0.69
CA GLN A 41 5.07 -14.20 -1.96
C GLN A 41 4.19 -12.94 -1.93
N LEU A 42 3.51 -12.68 -0.80
CA LEU A 42 2.70 -11.48 -0.62
C LEU A 42 3.57 -10.21 -0.64
N TRP A 43 4.77 -10.26 -0.03
CA TRP A 43 5.72 -9.14 -0.05
C TRP A 43 6.27 -8.88 -1.44
N SER A 44 6.55 -9.94 -2.20
CA SER A 44 6.95 -9.83 -3.61
C SER A 44 5.85 -9.17 -4.43
N ASP A 45 4.62 -9.67 -4.35
CA ASP A 45 3.49 -9.13 -5.13
C ASP A 45 3.17 -7.67 -4.78
N LEU A 46 3.32 -7.28 -3.50
CA LEU A 46 3.13 -5.90 -3.05
C LEU A 46 4.26 -4.99 -3.54
N LYS A 47 5.51 -5.47 -3.50
CA LYS A 47 6.67 -4.72 -3.99
C LYS A 47 6.64 -4.54 -5.51
N ASP A 48 6.21 -5.56 -6.26
CA ASP A 48 6.05 -5.50 -7.71
C ASP A 48 4.98 -4.49 -8.14
N ARG A 49 4.02 -4.21 -7.25
CA ARG A 49 2.99 -3.16 -7.40
C ARG A 49 3.41 -1.82 -6.77
N GLU A 50 4.68 -1.66 -6.40
CA GLU A 50 5.28 -0.45 -5.84
C GLU A 50 4.71 -0.02 -4.48
N TYR A 51 4.14 -0.95 -3.69
CA TYR A 51 3.74 -0.65 -2.31
C TYR A 51 4.96 -0.60 -1.38
N ASN A 52 4.96 0.39 -0.49
CA ASN A 52 5.93 0.50 0.59
C ASN A 52 5.40 -0.21 1.84
N VAL A 53 5.87 -1.44 2.06
CA VAL A 53 5.41 -2.32 3.13
C VAL A 53 6.22 -2.08 4.41
N THR A 54 5.53 -1.74 5.50
CA THR A 54 6.11 -1.65 6.85
C THR A 54 5.57 -2.80 7.69
N LEU A 55 6.45 -3.69 8.17
CA LEU A 55 6.07 -4.74 9.11
C LEU A 55 6.08 -4.20 10.53
N HIS A 56 5.03 -4.48 11.29
CA HIS A 56 4.92 -4.08 12.69
C HIS A 56 4.27 -5.19 13.52
N ASP A 57 4.73 -5.34 14.75
CA ASP A 57 4.13 -6.23 15.74
C ASP A 57 2.86 -5.59 16.31
N VAL A 58 1.77 -6.36 16.38
CA VAL A 58 0.49 -5.95 16.97
C VAL A 58 0.59 -5.61 18.45
N ASN A 59 1.51 -6.25 19.17
CA ASN A 59 1.68 -6.05 20.60
C ASN A 59 2.45 -4.75 20.92
N SER A 60 3.09 -4.15 19.92
CA SER A 60 3.88 -2.94 20.06
C SER A 60 3.04 -1.70 19.71
N PRO A 61 3.14 -0.61 20.50
CA PRO A 61 2.34 0.59 20.26
C PRO A 61 2.72 1.25 18.93
N ILE A 62 1.72 1.56 18.10
CA ILE A 62 1.89 2.24 16.82
C ILE A 62 0.91 3.41 16.68
N ALA A 63 1.39 4.52 16.13
CA ALA A 63 0.57 5.65 15.75
C ALA A 63 0.12 5.50 14.28
N LEU A 64 -1.17 5.59 14.02
CA LEU A 64 -1.73 5.62 12.65
C LEU A 64 -1.86 7.04 12.10
N ILE A 65 -2.00 8.01 13.01
CA ILE A 65 -2.18 9.43 12.71
C ILE A 65 -1.19 10.22 13.57
N LYS A 66 -0.49 11.16 12.94
CA LYS A 66 0.42 12.08 13.63
C LYS A 66 0.16 13.50 13.15
N HIS A 67 -0.04 14.42 14.08
CA HIS A 67 -0.33 15.84 13.77
C HIS A 67 -1.55 16.05 12.83
N GLY A 68 -2.55 15.16 12.89
CA GLY A 68 -3.73 15.21 12.02
C GLY A 68 -3.52 14.59 10.63
N GLU A 69 -2.33 14.09 10.32
CA GLU A 69 -2.02 13.41 9.06
C GLU A 69 -1.96 11.90 9.24
N ARG A 70 -2.49 11.17 8.26
CA ARG A 70 -2.46 9.71 8.21
C ARG A 70 -1.06 9.23 7.79
N LEU A 71 -0.43 8.42 8.63
CA LEU A 71 0.92 7.89 8.37
C LEU A 71 0.94 6.72 7.37
N TYR A 72 -0.15 5.95 7.31
CA TYR A 72 -0.27 4.78 6.46
C TYR A 72 -1.54 4.83 5.63
N ASP A 73 -1.43 4.51 4.35
CA ASP A 73 -2.52 4.58 3.41
C ASP A 73 -3.40 3.35 3.42
N GLN A 74 -2.77 2.21 3.66
CA GLN A 74 -3.39 0.90 3.71
C GLN A 74 -2.95 0.16 4.97
N LEU A 75 -3.85 -0.67 5.50
CA LEU A 75 -3.63 -1.49 6.68
C LEU A 75 -3.95 -2.95 6.31
N VAL A 76 -3.01 -3.84 6.59
CA VAL A 76 -3.15 -5.28 6.40
C VAL A 76 -2.91 -5.95 7.75
N ILE A 77 -3.90 -6.69 8.23
CA ILE A 77 -3.85 -7.35 9.52
C ILE A 77 -3.72 -8.85 9.28
N LEU A 78 -2.58 -9.41 9.68
CA LEU A 78 -2.26 -10.84 9.54
C LEU A 78 -2.10 -11.53 10.91
N SER A 79 -2.55 -10.89 11.98
CA SER A 79 -2.59 -11.46 13.33
C SER A 79 -3.82 -12.35 13.49
N ALA A 80 -3.59 -13.64 13.76
CA ALA A 80 -4.65 -14.61 14.01
C ALA A 80 -5.16 -14.55 15.46
N LYS A 81 -4.37 -13.95 16.36
CA LYS A 81 -4.64 -13.90 17.80
C LYS A 81 -5.23 -12.57 18.27
N MET A 82 -5.59 -11.66 17.36
CA MET A 82 -6.32 -10.44 17.71
C MET A 82 -7.58 -10.79 18.49
N LYS A 83 -7.58 -10.49 19.79
CA LYS A 83 -8.69 -10.67 20.70
C LYS A 83 -9.21 -9.31 21.15
#